data_AF-A0A2H0A927-F1
#
_entry.id   AF-A0A2H0A927-F1
#
_cell.length_a   1.000
_cell.length_b   1.000
_cell.length_c   1.000
_cell.angle_alpha   90.00
_cell.angle_beta   90.00
_cell.angle_gamma   90.00
#
_symmetry.space_group_name_H-M   'P 1'
#
loop_
_entity.id
_entity.type
_entity.pdbx_description
1 polymer ?
#
loop_
_entity_poly.entity_id
_entity_poly.type
_entity_poly.pdbx_seq_one_letter_code
_entity_poly.pdbx_strand_id
1 'polypeptide(L)' 'MNLYLNLLDDFVRLPEENPSIGIILCKGKDCLEVEYALRGIEKPIGVSEYRLTKKLPKKLSESLPTPEVLKRGLEE' A
#
# COMPACT_ATOMS: atom_id res chain seq x y z
N MET A 1 8.96 1.54 -9.39
CA MET A 1 8.74 0.98 -8.03
C MET A 1 10.04 0.53 -7.36
N ASN A 2 10.95 -0.15 -8.08
CA ASN A 2 12.24 -0.61 -7.52
C ASN A 2 13.03 0.44 -6.76
N LEU A 3 13.05 1.69 -7.23
CA LEU A 3 13.71 2.79 -6.52
C LEU A 3 13.27 2.90 -5.05
N TYR A 4 11.97 2.97 -4.79
CA TYR A 4 11.44 3.15 -3.44
C TYR A 4 11.71 1.94 -2.55
N LEU A 5 11.54 0.73 -3.09
CA LEU A 5 11.78 -0.49 -2.34
C LEU A 5 13.28 -0.70 -2.05
N ASN A 6 14.17 -0.32 -2.97
CA ASN A 6 15.61 -0.34 -2.74
C ASN A 6 16.00 0.66 -1.66
N LEU A 7 15.50 1.90 -1.74
CA LEU A 7 15.80 2.91 -0.73
C LEU A 7 15.31 2.49 0.67
N LEU A 8 14.12 1.91 0.78
CA LEU A 8 13.63 1.38 2.05
C LEU A 8 14.52 0.25 2.56
N ASP A 9 14.88 -0.71 1.70
CA ASP A 9 15.71 -1.85 2.09
C ASP A 9 17.14 -1.47 2.49
N ASP A 10 17.68 -0.39 1.90
CA ASP A 10 19.06 0.06 2.12
C ASP A 10 19.17 1.03 3.31
N PHE A 11 18.17 1.89 3.53
CA PHE A 11 18.29 3.02 4.47
C PHE A 11 17.35 2.96 5.67
N VAL A 12 16.27 2.18 5.60
CA VAL A 12 15.22 2.19 6.64
C VAL A 12 15.07 0.82 7.30
N ARG A 13 15.14 -0.25 6.51
CA ARG A 13 14.95 -1.63 6.97
C ARG A 13 15.98 -2.02 8.02
N LEU A 14 15.51 -2.61 9.11
CA LEU A 14 16.36 -3.13 10.19
C LEU A 14 16.91 -4.53 9.84
N PRO A 15 18.02 -4.97 10.47
CA PRO A 15 18.68 -6.23 10.13
C PRO A 15 17.78 -7.48 10.24
N GLU A 16 16.87 -7.49 11.21
CA GLU A 16 15.93 -8.58 11.47
C GLU A 16 14.62 -8.51 10.65
N GLU A 17 14.43 -7.48 9.83
CA GLU A 17 13.22 -7.30 9.04
C GLU A 17 13.28 -7.97 7.67
N ASN A 18 12.11 -8.45 7.22
CA ASN A 18 11.94 -8.97 5.87
C ASN A 18 12.12 -7.86 4.80
N PRO A 19 12.42 -8.23 3.54
CA PRO A 19 12.47 -7.27 2.44
C PRO A 19 11.16 -6.49 2.29
N SER A 20 11.28 -5.23 1.86
CA SER A 20 10.14 -4.34 1.65
C SER A 20 9.18 -4.88 0.59
N ILE A 21 7.87 -4.74 0.84
CA ILE A 21 6.81 -5.15 -0.07
C ILE A 21 6.15 -3.91 -0.67
N GLY A 22 6.07 -3.87 -2.00
CA GLY A 22 5.33 -2.82 -2.72
C GLY A 22 3.84 -3.14 -2.76
N ILE A 23 2.99 -2.16 -2.48
CA ILE A 23 1.54 -2.27 -2.70
C ILE A 23 1.09 -1.14 -3.62
N ILE A 24 0.42 -1.50 -4.71
CA ILE A 24 -0.19 -0.55 -5.65
C ILE A 24 -1.71 -0.64 -5.50
N LEU A 25 -2.33 0.49 -5.15
CA LEU A 25 -3.77 0.63 -5.06
C LEU A 25 -4.28 1.41 -6.28
N CYS A 26 -5.06 0.73 -7.13
CA CYS A 26 -5.56 1.29 -8.38
C CYS A 26 -7.08 1.49 -8.32
N LYS A 27 -7.61 2.48 -9.04
CA LYS A 27 -9.07 2.64 -9.21
C LYS A 27 -9.69 1.49 -10.02
N GLY A 28 -8.89 0.91 -10.91
CA GLY A 28 -9.18 -0.28 -11.70
C GLY A 28 -7.87 -0.96 -12.04
N LYS A 29 -7.90 -2.26 -12.33
CA LYS A 29 -6.72 -3.00 -12.78
C LYS A 29 -7.06 -3.89 -13.97
N ASP A 30 -6.26 -3.78 -15.02
CA ASP A 30 -6.22 -4.78 -16.08
C ASP A 30 -5.06 -5.73 -15.81
N CYS A 31 -5.33 -7.04 -15.75
CA CYS A 31 -4.32 -8.03 -15.41
C CYS A 31 -3.18 -8.10 -16.43
N LEU A 32 -3.48 -7.90 -17.71
CA LEU A 32 -2.49 -7.93 -18.78
C LEU A 32 -1.56 -6.71 -18.67
N GLU A 33 -2.15 -5.53 -18.50
CA GLU A 33 -1.36 -4.29 -18.33
C GLU A 33 -0.46 -4.39 -17.10
N VAL A 34 -0.98 -4.89 -15.98
CA VAL A 34 -0.21 -5.08 -14.74
C VAL A 34 0.92 -6.09 -14.95
N GLU A 35 0.67 -7.22 -15.60
CA GLU A 35 1.69 -8.23 -15.86
C GLU A 35 2.85 -7.65 -16.69
N TYR A 36 2.53 -6.93 -17.76
CA TYR A 36 3.55 -6.33 -18.63
C TYR A 36 4.27 -5.16 -17.97
N ALA A 37 3.57 -4.32 -17.19
CA ALA A 37 4.16 -3.20 -16.49
C ALA A 37 5.12 -3.64 -15.37
N LEU A 38 4.85 -4.79 -14.74
CA LEU A 38 5.69 -5.35 -13.68
C LEU A 38 6.67 -6.42 -14.18
N ARG A 39 6.66 -6.76 -15.48
CA ARG A 39 7.55 -7.77 -16.05
C ARG A 39 9.01 -7.38 -15.82
N GLY A 40 9.79 -8.28 -15.24
CA GLY A 40 11.20 -8.05 -14.91
C GLY A 40 11.44 -7.33 -13.57
N ILE A 41 10.39 -7.02 -12.80
CA ILE A 41 10.54 -6.61 -11.41
C ILE A 41 10.56 -7.86 -10.52
N GLU A 42 11.68 -8.09 -9.84
CA GLU A 42 11.87 -9.24 -8.96
C GLU A 42 11.39 -8.99 -7.52
N LYS A 43 11.27 -7.73 -7.11
CA LYS A 43 10.81 -7.37 -5.77
C LYS A 43 9.32 -7.69 -5.57
N PRO A 44 8.90 -8.11 -4.37
CA PRO A 44 7.51 -8.46 -4.11
C PRO A 44 6.61 -7.22 -4.24
N ILE A 45 5.69 -7.26 -5.20
CA ILE A 45 4.70 -6.20 -5.43
C ILE A 45 3.30 -6.81 -5.53
N GLY A 46 2.38 -6.33 -4.68
CA GLY A 46 0.96 -6.60 -4.76
C GLY A 46 0.22 -5.47 -5.47
N VAL A 47 -0.74 -5.81 -6.33
CA VAL A 47 -1.62 -4.83 -7.00
C VAL A 47 -3.06 -5.15 -6.68
N SER A 48 -3.80 -4.17 -6.19
CA SER A 48 -5.21 -4.32 -5.82
C SER A 48 -6.05 -3.14 -6.28
N GLU A 49 -7.30 -3.44 -6.63
CA GLU A 49 -8.30 -2.41 -6.90
C GLU A 49 -8.94 -1.94 -5.60
N TYR A 50 -8.97 -0.63 -5.37
CA TYR A 50 -9.66 -0.07 -4.21
C TYR A 50 -11.12 0.23 -4.54
N ARG A 51 -11.97 0.17 -3.52
CA ARG A 51 -13.38 0.57 -3.61
C ARG A 51 -13.65 1.70 -2.65
N LEU A 52 -14.22 2.78 -3.16
CA LEU A 52 -14.66 3.89 -2.32
C LEU A 52 -16.05 3.60 -1.78
N THR A 53 -16.23 3.78 -0.47
CA THR A 53 -17.53 3.70 0.19
C THR A 53 -17.81 5.02 0.90
N LYS A 54 -19.08 5.47 0.87
CA LYS A 54 -19.49 6.68 1.60
C LYS A 54 -19.62 6.46 3.11
N LYS A 55 -19.68 5.19 3.54
CA LYS A 55 -19.82 4.79 4.94
C LYS A 55 -18.82 3.69 5.26
N LEU A 56 -18.22 3.78 6.43
CA LEU A 56 -17.30 2.76 6.91
C LEU A 56 -18.08 1.46 7.21
N PRO A 57 -17.66 0.30 6.68
CA PRO A 57 -18.29 -0.97 7.00
C PRO A 57 -18.23 -1.25 8.51
N LYS A 58 -19.35 -1.70 9.11
CA LYS A 58 -19.44 -1.99 10.55
C LYS A 58 -18.35 -2.94 11.05
N LYS A 59 -17.92 -3.90 10.22
CA LYS A 59 -16.85 -4.84 10.58
C LYS A 59 -15.49 -4.17 10.80
N LEU A 60 -15.28 -2.98 10.23
CA LEU A 60 -14.01 -2.26 10.31
C LEU A 60 -14.07 -1.08 11.28
N SER A 61 -15.25 -0.70 11.78
CA SER A 61 -15.38 0.46 12.67
C SER A 61 -14.72 0.26 14.03
N GLU A 62 -14.53 -0.99 14.47
CA GLU A 62 -13.84 -1.30 15.72
C GLU A 62 -12.31 -1.25 15.58
N SER A 63 -11.78 -1.44 14.36
CA SER A 63 -10.34 -1.51 14.09
C SER A 63 -9.75 -0.21 13.54
N LEU A 64 -10.58 0.78 13.23
CA LEU A 64 -10.14 2.03 12.63
C LEU A 64 -10.43 3.21 13.56
N PRO A 65 -9.55 4.22 13.60
CA PRO A 65 -9.75 5.44 14.40
C PRO A 65 -10.95 6.24 13.88
N THR A 66 -11.51 7.10 14.73
CA THR A 66 -12.59 8.00 14.31
C THR A 66 -12.08 9.10 13.38
N PRO A 67 -12.96 9.69 12.54
CA PRO A 67 -12.57 10.78 11.66
C PRO A 67 -11.93 11.97 12.37
N GLU A 68 -12.38 12.28 13.59
CA GLU A 68 -11.84 13.39 14.40
C GLU A 68 -10.40 13.11 14.83
N VAL A 69 -10.10 11.88 15.23
CA VAL A 69 -8.73 11.45 15.61
C VAL A 69 -7.81 11.52 14.39
N LEU A 70 -8.28 11.08 13.23
CA LEU A 70 -7.51 11.14 11.97
C LEU A 70 -7.18 12.59 11.58
N LYS A 71 -8.14 13.51 11.68
CA LYS A 71 -7.91 14.93 11.35
C LYS A 71 -6.83 15.54 12.22
N ARG A 72 -6.89 15.31 13.53
CA ARG A 72 -5.90 15.86 14.47
C ARG A 72 -4.46 15.41 14.13
N GLY A 73 -4.28 14.13 13.79
CA GLY A 73 -2.94 13.61 13.44
C GLY A 73 -2.40 14.08 12.07
N LEU A 74 -3.20 14.77 11.25
CA LEU A 74 -2.76 15.38 9.99
C LEU A 74 -2.45 16.88 10.13
N GLU A 75 -2.85 17.50 11.25
CA GLU A 75 -2.62 18.92 11.54
C GLU A 75 -1.32 19.14 12.35
N GLU A 76 -0.67 18.07 12.79
CA GLU A 76 0.66 18.02 13.41
C GLU A 76 1.77 17.81 12.36
#